data_AF-A0A845RBC6-F1
#
_entry.id   AF-A0A845RBC6-F1
#
_cell.length_a   1.000
_cell.length_b   1.000
_cell.length_c   1.000
_cell.angle_alpha   90.00
_cell.angle_beta   90.00
_cell.angle_gamma   90.00
#
_symmetry.space_group_name_H-M   'P 1'
#
loop_
_entity.id
_entity.type
_entity.pdbx_description
1 polymer ?
#
loop_
_entity_poly.entity_id
_entity_poly.type
_entity_poly.pdbx_seq_one_letter_code
_entity_poly.pdbx_strand_id
1 'polypeptide(L)'
;SRANIQKITRLTKLEPELQQMVDDKKLPVHTAADISYLKKDEQKALADAIKQEDKVPSGTQAAALKKESQAGTLTTENIKKAVAPTKREETPVLKITLGEEDLRPYFPDARTTIPDVKRGVLEALDLRKKALERQQAKAQSEKEGKGKGPGKKPPSPAR
;
A
#
# COMPACT_ATOMS: atom_id res chain seq x y z
N SER A 1 14.15 -28.10 -14.69
CA SER A 1 15.35 -27.37 -14.21
C SER A 1 15.76 -27.88 -12.84
N ARG A 2 17.06 -28.03 -12.56
CA ARG A 2 17.60 -28.43 -11.25
C ARG A 2 17.09 -27.53 -10.11
N ALA A 3 16.87 -26.25 -10.38
CA ALA A 3 16.36 -25.30 -9.40
C ALA A 3 14.93 -25.63 -8.92
N ASN A 4 14.04 -26.12 -9.79
CA ASN A 4 12.69 -26.52 -9.40
C ASN A 4 12.69 -27.78 -8.54
N ILE A 5 13.56 -28.74 -8.85
CA ILE A 5 13.70 -29.98 -8.06
C ILE A 5 14.14 -29.62 -6.64
N GLN A 6 15.14 -28.74 -6.50
CA GLN A 6 15.60 -28.26 -5.19
C GLN A 6 14.51 -27.56 -4.40
N LYS A 7 13.67 -26.73 -5.05
CA LYS A 7 12.51 -26.09 -4.42
C LYS A 7 11.50 -27.11 -3.91
N ILE A 8 11.17 -28.12 -4.72
CA ILE A 8 10.20 -29.15 -4.35
C ILE A 8 10.72 -30.01 -3.18
N THR A 9 11.99 -30.44 -3.22
CA THR A 9 12.60 -31.18 -2.11
C THR A 9 12.59 -30.36 -0.82
N ARG A 10 12.78 -29.04 -0.92
CA ARG A 10 12.76 -28.13 0.23
C ARG A 10 11.38 -27.95 0.85
N LEU A 11 10.29 -28.16 0.11
CA LEU A 11 8.94 -28.06 0.65
C LEU A 11 8.72 -29.08 1.79
N THR A 12 9.38 -30.23 1.73
CA THR A 12 9.34 -31.25 2.80
C THR A 12 9.94 -30.79 4.13
N LYS A 13 10.64 -29.64 4.13
CA LYS A 13 11.23 -29.02 5.34
C LYS A 13 10.34 -27.94 5.94
N LEU A 14 9.18 -27.66 5.35
CA LEU A 14 8.17 -26.79 5.94
C LEU A 14 7.47 -27.49 7.09
N GLU A 15 6.98 -26.70 8.04
CA GLU A 15 6.01 -27.17 9.02
C GLU A 15 4.72 -27.65 8.32
N PRO A 16 4.05 -28.69 8.85
CA PRO A 16 2.91 -29.34 8.21
C PRO A 16 1.76 -28.38 7.93
N GLU A 17 1.59 -27.36 8.76
CA GLU A 17 0.55 -26.34 8.58
C GLU A 17 0.77 -25.52 7.30
N LEU A 18 2.00 -25.05 7.07
CA LEU A 18 2.33 -24.31 5.86
C LEU A 18 2.28 -25.21 4.63
N GLN A 19 2.65 -26.49 4.77
CA GLN A 19 2.60 -27.45 3.68
C GLN A 19 1.17 -27.72 3.22
N GLN A 20 0.22 -27.87 4.15
CA GLN A 20 -1.20 -27.95 3.82
C GLN A 20 -1.68 -26.70 3.05
N MET A 21 -1.21 -25.51 3.42
CA MET A 21 -1.58 -24.29 2.70
C MET A 21 -1.05 -24.25 1.26
N VAL A 22 0.08 -24.90 0.98
CA VAL A 22 0.59 -25.07 -0.40
C VAL A 22 -0.28 -26.04 -1.17
N ASP A 23 -0.64 -27.16 -0.55
CA ASP A 23 -1.48 -28.21 -1.16
C ASP A 23 -2.89 -27.66 -1.48
N ASP A 24 -3.44 -26.83 -0.58
CA ASP A 24 -4.69 -26.07 -0.75
C ASP A 24 -4.59 -24.95 -1.80
N LYS A 25 -3.41 -24.75 -2.41
CA LYS A 25 -3.09 -23.65 -3.34
C LYS A 25 -3.26 -22.24 -2.75
N LYS A 26 -3.39 -22.10 -1.43
CA LYS A 26 -3.42 -20.80 -0.74
C LYS A 26 -2.04 -20.16 -0.70
N LEU A 27 -1.00 -20.97 -0.56
CA LEU A 27 0.40 -20.54 -0.53
C LEU A 27 1.12 -20.94 -1.83
N PRO A 28 1.59 -19.98 -2.64
CA PRO A 28 2.34 -20.30 -3.86
C PRO A 28 3.62 -21.09 -3.55
N VAL A 29 3.91 -22.11 -4.36
CA VAL A 29 5.09 -23.00 -4.21
C VAL A 29 6.41 -22.21 -4.15
N HIS A 30 6.50 -21.10 -4.90
CA HIS A 30 7.70 -20.24 -4.86
C HIS A 30 7.88 -19.59 -3.49
N THR A 31 6.81 -19.02 -2.94
CA THR A 31 6.79 -18.40 -1.62
C THR A 31 7.10 -19.43 -0.54
N ALA A 32 6.49 -20.61 -0.60
CA ALA A 32 6.75 -21.72 0.31
C ALA A 32 8.21 -22.19 0.27
N ALA A 33 8.79 -22.26 -0.93
CA ALA A 33 10.20 -22.60 -1.08
C ALA A 33 11.12 -21.56 -0.41
N ASP A 34 10.80 -20.27 -0.46
CA ASP A 34 11.55 -19.24 0.26
C ASP A 34 11.33 -19.32 1.78
N ILE A 35 10.11 -19.62 2.22
CA ILE A 35 9.78 -19.82 3.64
C ILE A 35 10.51 -21.04 4.22
N SER A 36 10.75 -22.09 3.42
CA SER A 36 11.50 -23.27 3.85
C SER A 36 12.97 -23.00 4.27
N TYR A 37 13.49 -21.79 3.99
CA TYR A 37 14.81 -21.36 4.46
C TYR A 37 14.80 -20.75 5.87
N LEU A 38 13.62 -20.40 6.40
CA LEU A 38 13.44 -19.90 7.76
C LEU A 38 13.64 -21.03 8.77
N LYS A 39 13.95 -20.66 10.02
CA LYS A 39 14.02 -21.62 11.13
C LYS A 39 12.61 -22.14 11.45
N LYS A 40 12.52 -23.34 12.05
CA LYS A 40 11.23 -23.94 12.40
C LYS A 40 10.37 -23.05 13.31
N ASP A 41 10.99 -22.39 14.29
CA ASP A 41 10.27 -21.49 15.21
C ASP A 41 9.66 -20.28 14.48
N GLU A 42 10.37 -19.77 13.47
CA GLU A 42 9.93 -18.65 12.63
C GLU A 42 8.80 -19.09 11.68
N GLN A 43 8.89 -20.31 11.14
CA GLN A 43 7.83 -20.89 10.31
C GLN A 43 6.53 -21.10 11.10
N LYS A 44 6.61 -21.52 12.36
CA LYS A 44 5.44 -21.63 13.24
C LYS A 44 4.81 -20.28 13.52
N ALA A 45 5.62 -19.29 13.89
CA ALA A 45 5.14 -17.92 14.11
C ALA A 45 4.48 -17.33 12.84
N LEU A 46 5.01 -17.66 11.66
CA LEU A 46 4.43 -17.26 10.38
C LEU A 46 3.09 -17.97 10.13
N ALA A 47 3.01 -19.28 10.36
CA ALA A 47 1.77 -20.04 10.25
C ALA A 47 0.68 -19.51 11.18
N ASP A 48 1.04 -19.20 12.43
CA ASP A 48 0.13 -18.61 13.41
C ASP A 48 -0.36 -17.22 12.97
N ALA A 49 0.54 -16.37 12.47
CA ALA A 49 0.18 -15.05 11.94
C ALA A 49 -0.75 -15.16 10.71
N ILE A 50 -0.48 -16.11 9.81
CA ILE A 50 -1.31 -16.36 8.63
C ILE A 50 -2.71 -16.82 9.05
N LYS A 51 -2.82 -17.71 10.05
CA LYS A 51 -4.12 -18.13 10.60
C LYS A 51 -4.88 -16.99 11.28
N GLN A 52 -4.18 -16.07 11.92
CA GLN A 52 -4.80 -14.93 12.60
C GLN A 52 -5.32 -13.87 11.61
N GLU A 53 -4.56 -13.57 10.55
CA GLU A 53 -4.94 -12.55 9.57
C GLU A 53 -5.65 -13.11 8.32
N ASP A 54 -5.74 -14.44 8.20
CA ASP A 54 -6.24 -15.17 7.02
C ASP A 54 -5.58 -14.73 5.70
N LYS A 55 -4.35 -14.19 5.80
CA LYS A 55 -3.59 -13.64 4.67
C LYS A 55 -2.24 -14.32 4.56
N VAL A 56 -1.91 -14.66 3.32
CA VAL A 56 -0.65 -15.33 2.99
C VAL A 56 0.36 -14.27 2.52
N PRO A 57 1.61 -14.30 3.01
CA PRO A 57 2.63 -13.37 2.54
C PRO A 57 2.89 -13.56 1.04
N SER A 58 3.11 -12.46 0.35
CA SER A 58 3.53 -12.44 -1.05
C SER A 58 4.95 -12.99 -1.22
N GLY A 59 5.33 -13.37 -2.44
CA GLY A 59 6.67 -13.88 -2.74
C GLY A 59 7.79 -12.88 -2.41
N THR A 60 7.54 -11.58 -2.56
CA THR A 60 8.48 -10.51 -2.16
C THR A 60 8.65 -10.44 -0.65
N GLN A 61 7.56 -10.58 0.11
CA GLN A 61 7.59 -10.64 1.57
C GLN A 61 8.31 -11.89 2.07
N ALA A 62 8.07 -13.07 1.49
CA ALA A 62 8.80 -14.29 1.85
C ALA A 62 10.31 -14.20 1.53
N ALA A 63 10.67 -13.56 0.41
CA ALA A 63 12.07 -13.32 0.08
C ALA A 63 12.75 -12.34 1.06
N ALA A 64 12.01 -11.33 1.55
CA ALA A 64 12.49 -10.42 2.59
C ALA A 64 12.69 -11.16 3.93
N LEU A 65 11.70 -11.94 4.37
CA LEU A 65 11.79 -12.77 5.58
C LEU A 65 13.00 -13.72 5.53
N LYS A 66 13.24 -14.36 4.39
CA LYS A 66 14.42 -15.21 4.19
C LYS A 66 15.73 -14.44 4.39
N LYS A 67 15.84 -13.22 3.86
CA LYS A 67 17.04 -12.38 4.04
C LYS A 67 17.24 -11.96 5.49
N GLU A 68 16.16 -11.59 6.18
CA GLU A 68 16.19 -11.18 7.58
C GLU A 68 16.52 -12.36 8.53
N SER A 69 16.02 -13.56 8.21
CA SER A 69 16.36 -14.79 8.92
C SER A 69 17.82 -15.17 8.74
N GLN A 70 18.34 -15.04 7.51
CA GLN A 70 19.76 -15.23 7.23
C GLN A 70 20.64 -14.17 7.91
N ALA A 71 20.15 -12.94 8.06
CA ALA A 71 20.82 -11.88 8.80
C ALA A 71 20.71 -12.04 10.33
N GLY A 72 19.89 -12.98 10.83
CA GLY A 72 19.68 -13.22 12.26
C GLY A 72 18.87 -12.12 12.96
N THR A 73 18.28 -11.19 12.21
CA THR A 73 17.48 -10.07 12.73
C THR A 73 15.97 -10.32 12.67
N LEU A 74 15.57 -11.53 12.25
CA LEU A 74 14.17 -11.89 12.12
C LEU A 74 13.51 -11.96 13.51
N THR A 75 12.59 -11.02 13.74
CA THR A 75 11.74 -11.00 14.94
C THR A 75 10.31 -11.37 14.56
N THR A 76 9.55 -11.85 15.53
CA THR A 76 8.11 -12.14 15.39
C THR A 76 7.31 -10.93 14.92
N GLU A 77 7.76 -9.71 15.22
CA GLU A 77 7.18 -8.48 14.68
C GLU A 77 7.35 -8.34 13.16
N ASN A 78 8.50 -8.72 12.61
CA ASN A 78 8.73 -8.66 11.16
C ASN A 78 7.91 -9.72 10.43
N ILE A 79 7.74 -10.90 11.04
CA ILE A 79 6.84 -11.95 10.56
C ILE A 79 5.40 -11.42 10.50
N LYS A 80 4.93 -10.79 11.58
CA LYS A 80 3.61 -10.14 11.60
C LYS A 80 3.51 -9.03 10.56
N LYS A 81 4.55 -8.20 10.36
CA LYS A 81 4.58 -7.15 9.32
C LYS A 81 4.61 -7.71 7.89
N ALA A 82 5.11 -8.93 7.69
CA ALA A 82 5.12 -9.59 6.39
C ALA A 82 3.77 -10.23 6.05
N VAL A 83 3.01 -10.65 7.06
CA VAL A 83 1.64 -11.17 6.91
C VAL A 83 0.63 -10.03 6.87
N ALA A 84 0.81 -9.04 7.75
CA ALA A 84 0.07 -7.80 7.70
C ALA A 84 0.39 -7.10 6.37
N PRO A 85 -0.63 -6.59 5.66
CA PRO A 85 -0.41 -5.91 4.41
C PRO A 85 0.48 -4.70 4.66
N THR A 86 1.74 -4.77 4.23
CA THR A 86 2.58 -3.60 4.09
C THR A 86 1.88 -2.70 3.10
N LYS A 87 1.27 -1.64 3.64
CA LYS A 87 0.61 -0.47 3.05
C LYS A 87 1.45 0.30 2.00
N ARG A 88 2.37 -0.37 1.29
CA ARG A 88 3.33 0.20 0.33
C ARG A 88 3.06 -0.17 -1.13
N GLU A 89 2.17 -1.11 -1.42
CA GLU A 89 1.67 -1.30 -2.80
C GLU A 89 0.37 -0.51 -3.09
N GLU A 90 -0.16 0.22 -2.11
CA GLU A 90 -1.32 1.11 -2.24
C GLU A 90 -0.96 2.58 -2.54
N THR A 91 0.26 2.89 -2.98
CA THR A 91 0.35 3.97 -3.97
C THR A 91 0.26 3.27 -5.30
N PRO A 92 -0.96 3.01 -5.84
CA PRO A 92 -1.06 2.55 -7.21
C PRO A 92 -0.21 3.54 -8.01
N VAL A 93 0.80 3.02 -8.70
CA VAL A 93 1.58 3.86 -9.61
C VAL A 93 0.52 4.41 -10.55
N LEU A 94 0.19 5.69 -10.42
CA LEU A 94 -0.78 6.36 -11.26
C LEU A 94 -0.14 6.49 -12.65
N LYS A 95 -0.02 5.35 -13.33
CA LYS A 95 0.48 5.25 -14.69
C LYS A 95 -0.70 5.58 -15.58
N ILE A 96 -0.92 6.87 -15.74
CA ILE A 96 -1.89 7.41 -16.68
C ILE A 96 -1.18 7.41 -18.03
N THR A 97 -1.58 6.52 -18.94
CA THR A 97 -1.16 6.58 -20.34
C THR A 97 -2.12 7.52 -21.05
N LEU A 98 -1.77 8.80 -21.15
CA LEU A 98 -2.55 9.78 -21.91
C LEU A 98 -2.20 9.62 -23.40
N GLY A 99 -3.19 9.25 -24.20
CA GLY A 99 -3.06 9.19 -25.65
C GLY A 99 -3.08 10.58 -26.29
N GLU A 100 -2.66 10.68 -27.55
CA GLU A 100 -2.70 11.95 -28.30
C GLU A 100 -4.14 12.48 -28.44
N GLU A 101 -5.15 11.60 -28.52
CA GLU A 101 -6.57 11.96 -28.60
C GLU A 101 -7.09 12.68 -27.35
N ASP A 102 -6.62 12.31 -26.16
CA ASP A 102 -7.01 12.96 -24.90
C ASP A 102 -6.31 14.31 -24.71
N LEU A 103 -5.15 14.49 -25.35
CA LEU A 103 -4.29 15.66 -25.19
C LEU A 103 -4.52 16.72 -26.28
N ARG A 104 -4.90 16.31 -27.50
CA ARG A 104 -5.16 17.22 -28.65
C ARG A 104 -6.17 18.34 -28.34
N PRO A 105 -7.25 18.10 -27.57
CA PRO A 105 -8.19 19.15 -27.20
C PRO A 105 -7.59 20.24 -26.29
N TYR A 106 -6.56 19.90 -25.50
CA TYR A 106 -5.92 20.81 -24.55
C TYR A 106 -4.61 21.39 -25.07
N PHE A 107 -4.01 20.78 -26.09
CA PHE A 107 -2.79 21.20 -26.77
C PHE A 107 -3.05 21.28 -28.29
N PRO A 108 -3.70 22.35 -28.78
CA PRO A 108 -4.05 22.49 -30.20
C PRO A 108 -2.83 22.77 -31.10
N ASP A 109 -1.69 23.12 -30.53
CA ASP A 109 -0.48 23.42 -31.27
C ASP A 109 0.19 22.14 -31.78
N ALA A 110 0.25 21.96 -33.10
CA ALA A 110 0.88 20.80 -33.74
C ALA A 110 2.41 20.66 -33.48
N ARG A 111 3.00 21.62 -32.76
CA ARG A 111 4.42 21.66 -32.37
C ARG A 111 4.66 21.28 -30.91
N THR A 112 3.62 21.01 -30.11
CA THR A 112 3.81 20.62 -28.71
C THR A 112 4.53 19.30 -28.61
N THR A 113 5.64 19.31 -27.90
CA THR A 113 6.43 18.11 -27.65
C THR A 113 6.00 17.45 -26.34
N ILE A 114 6.36 16.17 -26.15
CA ILE A 114 6.11 15.41 -24.91
C ILE A 114 6.51 16.20 -23.64
N PRO A 115 7.67 16.89 -23.57
CA PRO A 115 8.02 17.69 -22.39
C PRO A 115 7.11 18.92 -22.18
N ASP A 116 6.60 19.54 -23.25
CA ASP A 116 5.67 20.69 -23.14
C ASP A 116 4.32 20.24 -22.58
N VAL A 117 3.80 19.12 -23.07
CA VAL A 117 2.60 18.48 -22.54
C VAL A 117 2.79 18.12 -21.07
N LYS A 118 3.93 17.51 -20.71
CA LYS A 118 4.23 17.16 -19.32
C LYS A 118 4.26 18.39 -18.43
N ARG A 119 4.85 19.50 -18.88
CA ARG A 119 4.86 20.76 -18.13
C ARG A 119 3.44 21.31 -17.97
N GLY A 120 2.65 21.38 -19.03
CA GLY A 120 1.28 21.87 -18.97
C GLY A 120 0.37 21.04 -18.06
N VAL A 121 0.51 19.71 -18.09
CA VAL A 121 -0.23 18.81 -17.19
C VAL A 121 0.17 19.05 -15.72
N LEU A 122 1.45 19.21 -15.43
CA LEU A 122 1.93 19.47 -14.06
C LEU A 122 1.42 20.83 -13.54
N GLU A 123 1.48 21.88 -14.35
CA GLU A 123 0.96 23.21 -13.99
C GLU A 123 -0.55 23.19 -13.73
N ALA A 124 -1.32 22.48 -14.57
CA ALA A 124 -2.76 22.31 -14.38
C ALA A 124 -3.10 21.57 -13.07
N LEU A 125 -2.33 20.55 -12.72
CA LEU A 125 -2.48 19.82 -11.46
C LEU A 125 -2.16 20.69 -10.24
N ASP A 126 -1.14 21.54 -10.32
CA ASP A 126 -0.79 22.49 -9.26
C ASP A 126 -1.88 23.55 -9.04
N LEU A 127 -2.46 24.07 -10.13
CA LEU A 127 -3.59 24.99 -10.05
C LEU A 127 -4.81 24.33 -9.40
N ARG A 128 -5.12 23.08 -9.77
CA ARG A 128 -6.21 22.31 -9.16
C ARG A 128 -5.97 22.09 -7.67
N LYS A 129 -4.74 21.75 -7.26
CA LYS A 129 -4.39 21.56 -5.84
C LYS A 129 -4.60 22.83 -5.03
N LYS A 130 -4.11 23.97 -5.52
CA LYS A 130 -4.32 25.29 -4.88
C LYS A 130 -5.79 25.68 -4.81
N ALA A 131 -6.58 25.36 -5.83
CA ALA A 131 -8.02 25.61 -5.82
C ALA A 131 -8.76 24.76 -4.76
N LEU A 132 -8.40 23.48 -4.63
CA LEU A 132 -8.95 22.60 -3.60
C LEU A 132 -8.60 23.08 -2.19
N GLU A 133 -7.35 23.48 -1.95
CA GLU A 133 -6.92 24.03 -0.65
C GLU A 133 -7.71 25.30 -0.30
N ARG A 134 -7.94 26.19 -1.27
CA ARG A 134 -8.78 27.39 -1.08
C ARG A 134 -10.23 27.04 -0.79
N GLN A 135 -10.80 26.03 -1.46
CA GLN A 135 -12.16 25.56 -1.19
C GLN A 135 -12.27 24.94 0.21
N GLN A 136 -11.26 24.17 0.62
CA GLN A 136 -11.22 23.58 1.97
C GLN A 136 -11.08 24.66 3.05
N ALA A 137 -10.22 25.66 2.84
CA ALA A 137 -10.07 26.80 3.75
C ALA A 137 -11.36 27.62 3.87
N LYS A 138 -12.08 27.85 2.76
CA LYS A 138 -13.39 28.52 2.76
C LYS A 138 -14.47 27.68 3.45
N ALA A 139 -14.49 26.36 3.22
CA ALA A 139 -15.43 25.46 3.87
C ALA A 139 -15.18 25.33 5.39
N GLN A 140 -13.92 25.50 5.83
CA GLN A 140 -13.57 25.54 7.25
C GLN A 140 -13.98 26.88 7.88
N SER A 141 -13.73 28.02 7.22
CA SER A 141 -14.12 29.33 7.74
C SER A 141 -15.64 29.54 7.75
N GLU A 142 -16.38 28.97 6.80
CA GLU A 142 -17.86 28.99 6.81
C GLU A 142 -18.45 28.10 7.92
N LYS A 143 -17.79 26.98 8.26
CA LYS A 143 -18.19 26.13 9.40
C LYS A 143 -17.94 26.82 10.75
N GLU A 144 -16.86 27.60 10.89
CA GLU A 144 -16.58 28.40 12.09
C GLU A 144 -17.47 29.66 12.19
N GLY A 145 -17.83 30.27 11.05
CA GLY A 145 -18.70 31.46 11.01
C GLY A 145 -20.17 31.19 11.35
N LYS A 146 -20.70 29.99 11.05
CA LYS A 146 -22.10 29.64 11.35
C LYS A 146 -22.38 29.37 12.84
N GLY A 147 -21.34 29.34 13.69
CA GLY A 147 -21.45 29.21 15.15
C GLY A 147 -21.73 30.51 15.91
N LYS A 148 -21.74 31.68 15.24
CA LYS A 148 -22.02 32.99 15.87
C LYS A 148 -23.23 33.70 15.23
N GLY A 149 -24.43 33.20 15.55
CA GLY A 149 -25.70 33.94 15.46
C GLY A 149 -26.03 34.65 16.79
N PRO A 150 -26.90 35.68 16.80
CA PRO A 150 -26.74 36.90 17.59
C PRO A 150 -26.94 36.72 19.10
N GLY A 151 -26.01 37.30 19.87
CA GLY A 151 -26.03 37.29 21.34
C GLY A 151 -27.27 37.97 21.91
N LYS A 152 -27.99 37.24 22.78
CA LYS A 152 -29.06 37.78 23.63
C LYS A 152 -28.50 38.87 24.53
N LYS A 153 -29.09 40.08 24.48
CA LYS A 153 -28.86 41.16 25.46
C LYS A 153 -29.23 40.65 26.87
N PRO A 154 -28.41 40.88 27.92
CA PRO A 154 -28.82 40.63 29.29
C PRO A 154 -29.80 41.73 29.78
N PRO A 155 -30.71 41.40 30.73
CA PRO A 155 -31.76 42.32 31.18
C PRO A 155 -31.22 43.38 32.14
N SER A 156 -31.81 44.57 32.08
CA SER A 156 -31.55 45.69 32.99
C SER A 156 -31.74 45.31 34.45
N PRO A 157 -30.87 45.75 35.38
CA PRO A 157 -31.19 45.69 36.80
C PRO A 157 -32.02 46.92 37.16
N ALA A 158 -33.24 46.67 37.63
CA ALA A 158 -34.04 47.65 38.36
C ALA A 158 -33.44 47.80 39.77
N ARG A 159 -33.06 49.03 40.16
CA ARG A 159 -33.57 49.74 41.35
C ARG A 159 -32.95 51.13 41.44
#